data_AF-A0A8X6MA89-F1
#
_entry.id   AF-A0A8X6MA89-F1
#
_cell.length_a   1.000
_cell.length_b   1.000
_cell.length_c   1.000
_cell.angle_alpha   90.00
_cell.angle_beta   90.00
_cell.angle_gamma   90.00
#
_symmetry.space_group_name_H-M   'P 1'
#
loop_
_entity.id
_entity.type
_entity.pdbx_description
1 polymer ?
#
loop_
_entity_poly.entity_id
_entity_poly.type
_entity_poly.pdbx_seq_one_letter_code
_entity_poly.pdbx_strand_id
1 'polypeptide(L)'
;MNRTEGLVLRKNAVALNTERSNNIDDELEKHHLDEQEEEDVDSKETRLTLMEEVLLLGLKDKEGYTSFWNDSISSGLRGCILVELALRGRIELEKAGMRRRSLLMRKVLIKNDSPTGDVLLDEALKHIKETEPPETLQSWIDYLSGN
;
A
#
# COMPACT_ATOMS: atom_id res chain seq x y z
N MET A 1 -14.28 4.15 -28.62
CA MET A 1 -14.21 4.80 -27.30
C MET A 1 -13.29 3.95 -26.44
N ASN A 2 -12.01 4.33 -26.35
CA ASN A 2 -11.04 3.66 -25.50
C ASN A 2 -11.31 4.07 -24.04
N ARG A 3 -11.68 3.09 -23.21
CA ARG A 3 -12.19 3.28 -21.84
C ARG A 3 -11.10 3.42 -20.77
N THR A 4 -9.86 3.67 -21.18
CA THR A 4 -8.67 3.61 -20.31
C THR A 4 -8.03 4.95 -20.03
N GLU A 5 -8.53 6.04 -20.62
CA GLU A 5 -8.03 7.39 -20.28
C GLU A 5 -8.47 7.76 -18.86
N GLY A 6 -7.51 7.98 -17.97
CA GLY A 6 -7.72 8.40 -16.57
C GLY A 6 -7.70 7.30 -15.50
N LEU A 7 -7.46 6.04 -15.87
CA LEU A 7 -7.27 4.96 -14.89
C LEU A 7 -5.79 4.82 -14.53
N VAL A 8 -5.39 5.33 -13.38
CA VAL A 8 -4.05 5.14 -12.81
C VAL A 8 -3.87 3.67 -12.45
N LEU A 9 -3.02 2.96 -13.19
CA LEU A 9 -2.66 1.58 -12.89
C LEU A 9 -1.52 1.54 -11.87
N ARG A 10 -1.79 1.00 -10.69
CA ARG A 10 -0.77 0.81 -9.66
C ARG A 10 0.24 -0.24 -10.10
N LYS A 11 1.45 0.20 -10.48
CA LYS A 11 2.59 -0.68 -10.72
C LYS A 11 3.12 -1.20 -9.39
N ASN A 12 2.95 -2.50 -9.12
CA ASN A 12 3.56 -3.16 -7.95
C ASN A 12 5.07 -3.33 -8.18
N ALA A 13 5.89 -2.56 -7.47
CA ALA A 13 7.36 -2.65 -7.54
C ALA A 13 7.92 -4.04 -7.16
N VAL A 14 7.15 -4.84 -6.40
CA VAL A 14 7.52 -6.22 -6.04
C VAL A 14 7.57 -7.16 -7.26
N ALA A 15 6.76 -6.89 -8.30
CA ALA A 15 6.76 -7.69 -9.53
C ALA A 15 8.05 -7.49 -10.34
N LEU A 16 8.60 -6.27 -10.35
CA LEU A 16 9.83 -5.93 -11.09
C LEU A 16 11.09 -6.58 -10.48
N ASN A 17 11.13 -6.77 -9.15
CA ASN A 17 12.27 -7.41 -8.49
C ASN A 17 12.30 -8.93 -8.65
N THR A 18 11.21 -9.57 -9.06
CA THR A 18 11.16 -11.03 -9.23
C THR A 18 11.73 -11.46 -10.59
N GLU A 19 11.70 -10.59 -11.61
CA GLU A 19 12.23 -10.92 -12.95
C GLU A 19 13.74 -10.70 -13.08
N ARG A 20 14.35 -9.88 -12.21
CA ARG A 20 15.80 -9.56 -12.27
C ARG A 20 16.74 -10.60 -11.65
N SER A 21 16.23 -11.62 -10.95
CA SER A 21 17.09 -12.53 -10.16
C SER A 21 17.47 -13.85 -10.84
N ASN A 22 17.12 -14.08 -12.12
CA ASN A 22 17.31 -15.39 -12.76
C ASN A 22 18.35 -15.47 -13.88
N ASN A 23 19.23 -14.49 -14.09
CA ASN A 23 20.33 -14.64 -15.04
C ASN A 23 21.63 -14.02 -14.49
N ILE A 24 22.45 -14.85 -13.87
CA ILE A 24 23.87 -14.60 -13.64
C ILE A 24 24.59 -15.72 -14.41
N ASP A 25 25.10 -15.40 -15.60
CA ASP A 25 26.54 -15.43 -15.87
C ASP A 25 26.89 -15.00 -17.30
N ASP A 26 28.09 -14.43 -17.39
CA ASP A 26 28.96 -14.16 -18.54
C ASP A 26 28.81 -12.88 -19.38
N GLU A 27 29.66 -11.91 -18.99
CA GLU A 27 30.73 -11.30 -19.81
C GLU A 27 30.38 -10.27 -20.91
N LEU A 28 30.54 -8.98 -20.60
CA LEU A 28 31.69 -8.13 -21.03
C LEU A 28 31.39 -6.63 -20.97
N GLU A 29 32.35 -5.89 -20.42
CA GLU A 29 32.42 -4.44 -20.29
C GLU A 29 32.24 -3.66 -21.61
N LYS A 30 31.42 -2.59 -21.58
CA LYS A 30 31.76 -1.20 -21.96
C LYS A 30 30.54 -0.43 -22.46
N HIS A 31 30.04 0.49 -21.64
CA HIS A 31 29.94 1.94 -21.90
C HIS A 31 28.99 2.53 -20.85
N HIS A 32 29.54 3.30 -19.90
CA HIS A 32 29.12 4.70 -19.63
C HIS A 32 27.64 4.84 -19.25
N LEU A 33 27.35 4.90 -17.93
CA LEU A 33 27.07 6.18 -17.26
C LEU A 33 25.99 6.97 -18.00
N ASP A 34 24.71 6.67 -17.69
CA ASP A 34 23.55 7.60 -17.66
C ASP A 34 22.20 6.84 -17.76
N GLU A 35 21.92 5.93 -16.81
CA GLU A 35 20.54 5.43 -16.59
C GLU A 35 20.15 5.51 -15.11
N GLN A 36 20.68 6.51 -14.40
CA GLN A 36 20.10 7.02 -13.15
C GLN A 36 19.19 8.23 -13.44
N GLU A 37 18.32 8.11 -14.45
CA GLU A 37 17.26 9.08 -14.75
C GLU A 37 15.98 8.36 -15.23
N GLU A 38 15.54 7.33 -14.50
CA GLU A 38 14.10 7.05 -14.40
C GLU A 38 13.52 7.68 -13.11
N GLU A 39 14.11 8.80 -12.69
CA GLU A 39 13.36 9.77 -11.89
C GLU A 39 12.27 10.38 -12.78
N ASP A 40 11.03 10.04 -12.44
CA ASP A 40 9.96 11.04 -12.39
C ASP A 40 9.33 11.49 -13.72
N VAL A 41 9.25 10.62 -14.73
CA VAL A 41 8.52 10.91 -16.00
C VAL A 41 6.99 10.73 -15.87
N ASP A 42 6.42 10.92 -14.67
CA ASP A 42 4.96 10.95 -14.46
C ASP A 42 4.49 11.96 -13.38
N SER A 43 5.33 12.93 -13.00
CA SER A 43 5.01 13.88 -11.91
C SER A 43 4.06 15.03 -12.31
N LYS A 44 3.08 14.74 -13.17
CA LYS A 44 1.91 15.61 -13.36
C LYS A 44 0.58 14.99 -12.95
N GLU A 45 0.54 13.68 -12.67
CA GLU A 45 -0.65 13.04 -12.11
C GLU A 45 -0.62 13.08 -10.57
N THR A 46 -1.71 13.59 -9.98
CA THR A 46 -1.93 13.51 -8.53
C THR A 46 -1.96 12.05 -8.12
N ARG A 47 -0.95 11.61 -7.36
CA ARG A 47 -0.86 10.23 -6.91
C ARG A 47 -1.73 10.03 -5.67
N LEU A 48 -2.84 9.34 -5.84
CA LEU A 48 -3.79 9.04 -4.76
C LEU A 48 -3.41 7.76 -4.02
N THR A 49 -3.60 7.76 -2.70
CA THR A 49 -3.62 6.57 -1.85
C THR A 49 -4.90 5.77 -2.07
N LEU A 50 -4.91 4.50 -1.64
CA LEU A 50 -6.08 3.64 -1.84
C LEU A 50 -7.30 4.20 -1.08
N MET A 51 -7.04 4.80 0.08
CA MET A 51 -8.07 5.47 0.86
C MET A 51 -8.72 6.60 0.05
N GLU A 52 -7.93 7.46 -0.58
CA GLU A 52 -8.43 8.59 -1.36
C GLU A 52 -9.21 8.12 -2.59
N GLU A 53 -8.71 7.13 -3.33
CA GLU A 53 -9.42 6.53 -4.46
C GLU A 53 -10.80 6.00 -4.04
N VAL A 54 -10.85 5.24 -2.93
CA VAL A 54 -12.11 4.69 -2.38
C VAL A 54 -13.03 5.80 -1.90
N LEU A 55 -12.49 6.85 -1.28
CA LEU A 55 -13.26 8.01 -0.84
C LEU A 55 -13.90 8.73 -2.04
N LEU A 56 -13.13 8.95 -3.11
CA LEU A 56 -13.61 9.60 -4.33
C LEU A 56 -14.76 8.83 -4.99
N LEU A 57 -14.75 7.49 -4.97
CA LEU A 57 -15.85 6.67 -5.47
C LEU A 57 -17.18 6.93 -4.74
N GLY A 58 -17.12 7.38 -3.48
CA GLY A 58 -18.29 7.68 -2.66
C GLY A 58 -18.74 9.14 -2.71
N LEU A 59 -17.96 10.04 -3.32
CA LEU A 59 -18.28 11.46 -3.41
C LEU A 59 -19.32 11.73 -4.50
N LYS A 60 -20.21 12.66 -4.22
CA LYS A 60 -21.11 13.22 -5.23
C LYS A 60 -20.49 14.48 -5.86
N ASP A 61 -20.44 14.50 -7.18
CA ASP A 61 -19.81 15.57 -7.99
C ASP A 61 -20.28 16.99 -7.64
N LYS A 62 -21.57 17.17 -7.32
CA LYS A 62 -22.16 18.50 -7.05
C LYS A 62 -22.18 18.88 -5.57
N GLU A 63 -22.20 17.87 -4.71
CA GLU A 63 -22.49 18.05 -3.29
C GLU A 63 -21.20 18.04 -2.45
N GLY A 64 -20.12 17.42 -2.94
CA GLY A 64 -18.79 17.46 -2.31
C GLY A 64 -18.68 16.64 -1.02
N TYR A 65 -19.71 15.88 -0.64
CA TYR A 65 -19.68 14.96 0.49
C TYR A 65 -20.04 13.54 0.07
N THR A 66 -19.65 12.56 0.91
CA THR A 66 -20.00 11.16 0.70
C THR A 66 -21.43 10.90 1.17
N SER A 67 -22.25 10.28 0.33
CA SER A 67 -23.69 10.14 0.61
C SER A 67 -24.03 9.04 1.61
N PHE A 68 -23.06 8.19 1.95
CA PHE A 68 -23.30 6.94 2.68
C PHE A 68 -22.27 6.68 3.77
N TRP A 69 -21.66 7.72 4.35
CA TRP A 69 -20.68 7.55 5.43
C TRP A 69 -21.30 6.77 6.60
N ASN A 70 -20.79 5.57 6.82
CA ASN A 70 -21.21 4.65 7.88
C ASN A 70 -19.99 3.93 8.45
N ASP A 71 -20.18 3.18 9.53
CA ASP A 71 -19.09 2.48 10.24
C ASP A 71 -18.36 1.45 9.36
N SER A 72 -19.03 0.87 8.37
CA SER A 72 -18.41 -0.04 7.39
C SER A 72 -17.53 0.70 6.39
N ILE A 73 -17.90 1.91 5.96
CA ILE A 73 -17.02 2.76 5.13
C ILE A 73 -15.83 3.22 5.96
N SER A 74 -16.08 3.66 7.18
CA SER A 74 -15.04 4.09 8.12
C SER A 74 -13.97 3.01 8.29
N SER A 75 -14.38 1.79 8.68
CA SER A 75 -13.47 0.64 8.86
C SER A 75 -12.81 0.18 7.54
N GLY A 76 -13.54 0.21 6.41
CA GLY A 76 -13.00 -0.09 5.09
C GLY A 76 -11.85 0.83 4.68
N LEU A 77 -11.97 2.14 4.94
CA LEU A 77 -10.91 3.11 4.67
C LEU A 77 -9.67 2.87 5.54
N ARG A 78 -9.84 2.44 6.79
CA ARG A 78 -8.70 2.04 7.64
C ARG A 78 -8.04 0.76 7.15
N GLY A 79 -8.85 -0.17 6.63
CA GLY A 79 -8.33 -1.32 5.88
C GLY A 79 -7.47 -0.89 4.69
N CYS A 80 -7.82 0.19 4.00
CA CYS A 80 -7.03 0.71 2.88
C CYS A 80 -5.64 1.20 3.32
N ILE A 81 -5.47 1.77 4.52
CA ILE A 81 -4.16 2.13 5.09
C ILE A 81 -3.27 0.89 5.16
N LEU A 82 -3.78 -0.19 5.76
CA LEU A 82 -3.01 -1.43 5.95
C LEU A 82 -2.68 -2.11 4.62
N VAL A 83 -3.63 -2.13 3.69
CA VAL A 83 -3.39 -2.65 2.33
C VAL A 83 -2.34 -1.81 1.59
N GLU A 84 -2.43 -0.49 1.66
CA GLU A 84 -1.47 0.43 1.03
C GLU A 84 -0.06 0.24 1.60
N LEU A 85 0.09 0.13 2.92
CA LEU A 85 1.37 -0.18 3.58
C LEU A 85 1.95 -1.51 3.10
N ALA A 86 1.10 -2.54 2.93
CA ALA A 86 1.52 -3.84 2.42
C ALA A 86 1.96 -3.78 0.95
N LEU A 87 1.23 -3.04 0.10
CA LEU A 87 1.59 -2.82 -1.31
C LEU A 87 2.90 -2.04 -1.46
N ARG A 88 3.17 -1.09 -0.57
CA ARG A 88 4.45 -0.36 -0.46
C ARG A 88 5.55 -1.18 0.21
N GLY A 89 5.29 -2.43 0.59
CA GLY A 89 6.27 -3.34 1.19
C GLY A 89 6.72 -2.93 2.59
N ARG A 90 5.94 -2.13 3.31
CA ARG A 90 6.24 -1.68 4.68
C ARG A 90 5.87 -2.73 5.72
N ILE A 91 4.75 -3.41 5.52
CA ILE A 91 4.24 -4.44 6.44
C ILE A 91 3.93 -5.74 5.71
N GLU A 92 3.88 -6.82 6.47
CA GLU A 92 3.38 -8.12 6.01
C GLU A 92 2.63 -8.85 7.13
N LEU A 93 1.89 -9.90 6.79
CA LEU A 93 1.24 -10.75 7.78
C LEU A 93 2.14 -11.93 8.16
N GLU A 94 2.18 -12.31 9.44
CA GLU A 94 2.90 -13.51 9.93
C GLU A 94 2.60 -14.72 9.06
N LYS A 95 3.59 -15.54 8.67
CA LYS A 95 3.36 -16.64 7.71
C LYS A 95 2.21 -17.55 8.14
N ALA A 96 1.39 -18.00 7.18
CA ALA A 96 0.34 -18.97 7.46
C ALA A 96 0.97 -20.28 7.95
N GLY A 97 0.58 -20.75 9.14
CA GLY A 97 0.96 -22.07 9.64
C GLY A 97 0.25 -23.21 8.89
N MET A 98 0.51 -24.45 9.30
CA MET A 98 -0.09 -25.66 8.69
C MET A 98 -1.63 -25.64 8.66
N ARG A 99 -2.26 -24.97 9.64
CA ARG A 99 -3.70 -24.72 9.64
C ARG A 99 -3.95 -23.35 9.03
N ARG A 100 -4.76 -23.30 7.97
CA ARG A 100 -5.26 -22.04 7.39
C ARG A 100 -5.97 -21.24 8.49
N ARG A 101 -5.41 -20.07 8.83
CA ARG A 101 -6.03 -19.06 9.70
C ARG A 101 -6.65 -17.97 8.83
N SER A 102 -7.72 -17.35 9.32
CA SER A 102 -8.28 -16.15 8.70
C SER A 102 -7.23 -15.04 8.64
N LEU A 103 -7.26 -14.21 7.59
CA LEU A 103 -6.34 -13.07 7.43
C LEU A 103 -6.44 -12.10 8.61
N LEU A 104 -7.66 -11.85 9.10
CA LEU A 104 -7.94 -10.95 10.21
C LEU A 104 -7.27 -11.38 11.53
N MET A 105 -7.04 -12.69 11.70
CA MET A 105 -6.44 -13.27 12.91
C MET A 105 -4.92 -13.37 12.83
N ARG A 106 -4.30 -12.98 11.70
CA ARG A 106 -2.84 -13.00 11.53
C ARG A 106 -2.25 -11.70 12.06
N LYS A 107 -1.10 -11.81 12.73
CA LYS A 107 -0.33 -10.67 13.21
C LYS A 107 0.25 -9.85 12.05
N VAL A 108 0.24 -8.54 12.19
CA VAL A 108 0.91 -7.60 11.30
C VAL A 108 2.35 -7.42 11.75
N LEU A 109 3.31 -7.55 10.84
CA LEU A 109 4.74 -7.46 11.07
C LEU A 109 5.34 -6.33 10.24
N ILE A 110 6.32 -5.61 10.81
CA ILE A 110 7.12 -4.62 10.07
C ILE A 110 8.11 -5.36 9.16
N LYS A 111 8.11 -4.98 7.89
CA LYS A 111 9.09 -5.43 6.88
C LYS A 111 10.12 -4.35 6.56
N ASN A 112 9.67 -3.09 6.47
CA ASN A 112 10.48 -1.92 6.19
C ASN A 112 9.82 -0.70 6.86
N ASP A 113 10.58 0.05 7.66
CA ASP A 113 10.10 1.21 8.42
C ASP A 113 10.44 2.56 7.78
N SER A 114 10.99 2.57 6.56
CA SER A 114 11.20 3.81 5.81
C SER A 114 9.89 4.56 5.59
N PRO A 115 9.90 5.90 5.67
CA PRO A 115 8.70 6.69 5.46
C PRO A 115 8.12 6.47 4.07
N THR A 116 6.81 6.62 3.96
CA THR A 116 6.04 6.50 2.73
C THR A 116 5.79 7.85 2.08
N GLY A 117 5.99 8.95 2.82
CA GLY A 117 5.70 10.32 2.38
C GLY A 117 4.23 10.72 2.55
N ASP A 118 3.39 9.82 3.07
CA ASP A 118 1.99 10.07 3.41
C ASP A 118 1.83 10.08 4.94
N VAL A 119 1.23 11.14 5.47
CA VAL A 119 1.14 11.36 6.93
C VAL A 119 0.35 10.24 7.62
N LEU A 120 -0.76 9.79 7.04
CA LEU A 120 -1.61 8.76 7.66
C LEU A 120 -0.94 7.40 7.65
N LEU A 121 -0.29 7.05 6.54
CA LEU A 121 0.48 5.81 6.43
C LEU A 121 1.67 5.82 7.39
N ASP A 122 2.37 6.95 7.51
CA ASP A 122 3.56 7.07 8.35
C ASP A 122 3.22 7.05 9.84
N GLU A 123 2.11 7.67 10.26
CA GLU A 123 1.58 7.55 11.62
C GLU A 123 1.18 6.10 11.95
N ALA A 124 0.42 5.45 11.06
CA ALA A 124 0.04 4.06 11.27
C ALA A 124 1.28 3.13 11.34
N LEU A 125 2.26 3.33 10.46
CA LEU A 125 3.50 2.55 10.44
C LEU A 125 4.31 2.74 11.73
N LYS A 126 4.37 3.96 12.26
CA LYS A 126 4.99 4.26 13.55
C LYS A 126 4.30 3.50 14.69
N HIS A 127 2.97 3.55 14.77
CA HIS A 127 2.22 2.82 15.79
C HIS A 127 2.45 1.31 15.73
N ILE A 128 2.47 0.73 14.52
CA ILE A 128 2.75 -0.70 14.34
C ILE A 128 4.15 -1.06 14.84
N LYS A 129 5.15 -0.22 14.54
CA LYS A 129 6.54 -0.43 14.98
C LYS A 129 6.71 -0.36 16.49
N GLU A 130 5.97 0.52 17.17
CA GLU A 130 6.06 0.73 18.62
C GLU A 130 5.29 -0.32 19.45
N THR A 131 4.46 -1.15 18.81
CA THR A 131 3.60 -2.12 19.50
C THR A 131 4.28 -3.48 19.64
N GLU A 132 4.57 -3.87 20.89
CA GLU A 132 5.07 -5.21 21.25
C GLU A 132 4.21 -5.80 22.39
N PRO A 133 3.64 -7.01 22.24
CA PRO A 133 3.78 -7.92 21.10
C PRO A 133 3.00 -7.50 19.86
N PRO A 134 3.38 -8.00 18.65
CA PRO A 134 2.65 -7.66 17.43
C PRO A 134 1.18 -8.09 17.49
N GLU A 135 0.32 -7.17 17.08
CA GLU A 135 -1.14 -7.28 17.09
C GLU A 135 -1.71 -7.84 15.79
N THR A 136 -2.95 -8.34 15.87
CA THR A 136 -3.66 -8.92 14.71
C THR A 136 -4.14 -7.86 13.73
N LEU A 137 -4.36 -8.25 12.47
CA LEU A 137 -4.94 -7.37 11.47
C LEU A 137 -6.31 -6.81 11.90
N GLN A 138 -7.13 -7.61 12.59
CA GLN A 138 -8.38 -7.15 13.18
C GLN A 138 -8.16 -6.05 14.23
N SER A 139 -7.27 -6.29 15.19
CA SER A 139 -6.92 -5.30 16.23
C SER A 139 -6.53 -3.95 15.64
N TRP A 140 -5.75 -3.96 14.55
CA TRP A 140 -5.33 -2.74 13.85
C TRP A 140 -6.48 -2.01 13.18
N ILE A 141 -7.41 -2.73 12.54
CA ILE A 141 -8.60 -2.11 11.93
C ILE A 141 -9.45 -1.45 13.01
N ASP A 142 -9.66 -2.13 14.15
CA ASP A 142 -10.47 -1.60 15.25
C ASP A 142 -9.82 -0.37 15.89
N TYR A 143 -8.52 -0.44 16.19
CA TYR A 143 -7.74 0.67 16.74
C TYR A 143 -7.78 1.92 15.84
N LEU A 144 -7.50 1.76 14.54
CA LEU A 144 -7.49 2.89 13.60
C LEU A 144 -8.90 3.45 13.35
N SER A 145 -9.95 2.64 13.60
CA SER A 145 -11.34 3.05 13.47
C SER A 145 -11.89 3.73 14.72
N GLY A 146 -11.19 3.60 15.87
CA GLY A 146 -11.65 4.11 17.16
C GLY A 146 -12.75 3.26 17.80
N ASN A 147 -12.79 1.95 17.48
CA ASN A 147 -13.74 0.98 18.02
C ASN A 147 -13.23 0.31 19.30
#